data_AF-A0AAW0J773-F1
#
_entry.id   AF-A0AAW0J773-F1
#
_cell.length_a   1.000
_cell.length_b   1.000
_cell.length_c   1.000
_cell.angle_alpha   90.00
_cell.angle_beta   90.00
_cell.angle_gamma   90.00
#
_symmetry.space_group_name_H-M   'P 1'
#
loop_
_entity.id
_entity.type
_entity.pdbx_description
1 polymer ?
#
loop_
_entity_poly.entity_id
_entity_poly.type
_entity_poly.pdbx_seq_one_letter_code
_entity_poly.pdbx_strand_id
1 'polypeptide(L)'
;MGFLANGDLATDQPYKFLIYGRTDWIGGLLGKLCQAQGIDFVYGSGRLENRSSLEADIAATKPSHVFNAVGVTSRPNVDWCESHKVKTIQTNVAGTLTLADVCRDKGIVLINYATGCIFKYDSEFRIIHLDPVSGTRRRTPLISLDHFIPRPRPWY
;
A
#
# COMPACT_ATOMS: atom_id res chain seq x y z
N MET A 1 34.08 24.16 -21.14
CA MET A 1 33.42 23.85 -19.86
C MET A 1 32.77 22.50 -20.01
N GLY A 2 33.46 21.44 -19.60
CA GLY A 2 33.06 20.05 -19.80
C GLY A 2 32.05 19.60 -18.76
N PHE A 3 31.14 18.72 -19.18
CA PHE A 3 30.24 17.96 -18.33
C PHE A 3 31.07 17.05 -17.42
N LEU A 4 30.85 17.13 -16.10
CA LEU A 4 31.35 16.14 -15.17
C LEU A 4 30.41 14.93 -15.20
N ALA A 5 30.81 13.91 -15.96
CA ALA A 5 30.56 12.54 -15.56
C ALA A 5 31.57 12.21 -14.45
N ASN A 6 31.10 11.73 -13.30
CA ASN A 6 31.75 10.73 -12.45
C ASN A 6 31.05 10.62 -11.09
N GLY A 7 30.68 9.40 -10.74
CA GLY A 7 30.26 9.05 -9.40
C GLY A 7 29.58 7.69 -9.31
N ASP A 8 30.23 6.63 -9.79
CA ASP A 8 30.07 5.30 -9.20
C ASP A 8 30.49 5.41 -7.72
N LEU A 9 29.56 5.83 -6.89
CA LEU A 9 29.62 5.70 -5.45
C LEU A 9 28.70 4.53 -5.14
N ALA A 10 29.29 3.36 -4.88
CA ALA A 10 28.58 2.31 -4.16
C ALA A 10 28.08 2.91 -2.84
N THR A 11 26.82 3.34 -2.78
CA THR A 11 26.19 3.81 -1.54
C THR A 11 25.62 2.60 -0.81
N ASP A 12 26.27 2.34 0.30
CA ASP A 12 26.13 1.25 1.25
C ASP A 12 24.71 1.14 1.84
N GLN A 13 24.01 0.07 1.42
CA GLN A 13 22.61 -0.34 1.67
C GLN A 13 21.51 0.38 0.83
N PRO A 14 21.31 -0.01 -0.44
CA PRO A 14 20.14 0.42 -1.21
C PRO A 14 18.93 -0.32 -0.62
N TYR A 15 17.92 0.42 -0.17
CA TYR A 15 16.59 -0.04 0.24
C TYR A 15 16.34 -1.56 0.33
N LYS A 16 15.99 -2.02 1.54
CA LYS A 16 15.41 -3.36 1.74
C LYS A 16 13.95 -3.27 2.12
N PHE A 17 13.06 -3.92 1.37
CA PHE A 17 11.62 -3.85 1.58
C PHE A 17 11.05 -5.15 2.15
N LEU A 18 10.21 -5.02 3.16
CA LEU A 18 9.35 -6.11 3.64
C LEU A 18 7.93 -5.87 3.12
N ILE A 19 7.42 -6.79 2.30
CA ILE A 19 6.13 -6.63 1.62
C ILE A 19 5.13 -7.66 2.16
N TYR A 20 3.98 -7.21 2.65
CA TYR A 20 2.85 -8.07 2.97
C TYR A 20 1.82 -8.03 1.82
N GLY A 21 1.19 -9.17 1.51
CA GLY A 21 0.17 -9.28 0.45
C GLY A 21 0.67 -9.90 -0.87
N ARG A 22 1.59 -10.87 -0.81
CA ARG A 22 2.16 -11.55 -2.00
C ARG A 22 1.11 -12.04 -3.02
N THR A 23 -0.02 -12.55 -2.53
CA THR A 23 -1.11 -13.11 -3.35
C THR A 23 -2.09 -12.06 -3.88
N ASP A 24 -1.98 -10.84 -3.38
CA ASP A 24 -2.82 -9.71 -3.75
C ASP A 24 -2.24 -9.02 -4.98
N TRP A 25 -3.09 -8.35 -5.76
CA TRP A 25 -2.69 -7.77 -7.03
C TRP A 25 -1.58 -6.73 -6.88
N ILE A 26 -1.72 -5.81 -5.92
CA ILE A 26 -0.71 -4.76 -5.64
C ILE A 26 0.58 -5.40 -5.11
N GLY A 27 0.50 -6.33 -4.15
CA GLY A 27 1.70 -6.96 -3.59
C GLY A 27 2.51 -7.72 -4.62
N GLY A 28 1.83 -8.46 -5.52
CA GLY A 28 2.48 -9.13 -6.64
C GLY A 28 3.13 -8.16 -7.64
N LEU A 29 2.52 -7.00 -7.89
CA LEU A 29 3.10 -5.95 -8.73
C LEU A 29 4.34 -5.32 -8.07
N LEU A 30 4.30 -5.06 -6.76
CA LEU A 30 5.41 -4.49 -6.02
C LEU A 30 6.66 -5.37 -6.08
N GLY A 31 6.52 -6.69 -5.92
CA GLY A 31 7.67 -7.58 -6.06
C GLY A 31 8.29 -7.55 -7.46
N LYS A 32 7.48 -7.48 -8.53
CA LYS A 32 7.99 -7.34 -9.90
C LYS A 32 8.73 -6.01 -10.10
N LEU A 33 8.22 -4.92 -9.52
CA LEU A 33 8.87 -3.61 -9.58
C LEU A 33 10.20 -3.61 -8.82
N CYS A 34 10.27 -4.24 -7.64
CA CYS A 34 11.51 -4.36 -6.89
C CYS A 34 12.55 -5.18 -7.66
N GLN A 35 12.14 -6.29 -8.28
CA GLN A 35 13.01 -7.10 -9.15
C GLN A 35 13.55 -6.28 -10.33
N ALA A 36 12.68 -5.55 -11.02
CA ALA A 36 13.07 -4.74 -12.18
C ALA A 36 14.03 -3.59 -11.81
N GLN A 37 13.94 -3.07 -10.58
CA GLN A 37 14.78 -1.98 -10.07
C GLN A 37 16.01 -2.47 -9.29
N GLY A 38 16.18 -3.78 -9.09
CA GLY A 38 17.29 -4.33 -8.30
C GLY A 38 17.22 -4.00 -6.80
N ILE A 39 16.01 -3.77 -6.26
CA ILE A 39 15.79 -3.47 -4.83
C ILE A 39 15.66 -4.78 -4.05
N ASP A 40 16.37 -4.93 -2.93
CA ASP A 40 16.23 -6.12 -2.07
C ASP A 40 14.85 -6.12 -1.42
N PHE A 41 14.14 -7.25 -1.49
CA PHE A 41 12.83 -7.36 -0.88
C PHE A 41 12.53 -8.79 -0.45
N VAL A 42 11.69 -8.90 0.58
CA VAL A 42 11.18 -10.16 1.11
C VAL A 42 9.68 -10.04 1.30
N TYR A 43 8.94 -11.10 0.99
CA TYR A 43 7.54 -11.17 1.37
C TYR A 43 7.41 -11.66 2.81
N GLY A 44 6.67 -10.92 3.63
CA GLY A 44 6.33 -11.33 4.99
C GLY A 44 5.50 -12.61 4.99
N SER A 45 5.79 -13.49 5.94
CA SER A 45 5.10 -14.77 6.11
C SER A 45 4.04 -14.71 7.21
N GLY A 46 4.19 -13.74 8.12
CA GLY A 46 3.28 -13.51 9.24
C GLY A 46 1.89 -13.07 8.80
N ARG A 47 0.90 -13.46 9.61
CA ARG A 47 -0.45 -12.91 9.52
C ARG A 47 -0.48 -11.61 10.28
N LEU A 48 -1.12 -10.59 9.71
CA LEU A 48 -1.11 -9.24 10.29
C LEU A 48 -1.72 -9.19 11.70
N GLU A 49 -2.71 -10.04 11.99
CA GLU A 49 -3.29 -10.15 13.33
C GLU A 49 -2.36 -10.79 14.38
N ASN A 50 -1.24 -11.38 13.98
CA ASN A 50 -0.30 -12.05 14.87
C ASN A 50 0.99 -11.23 15.03
N ARG A 51 1.02 -10.41 16.10
CA ARG A 51 2.15 -9.52 16.41
C ARG A 51 3.51 -10.23 16.43
N SER A 52 3.63 -11.37 17.09
CA SER A 52 4.92 -12.06 17.24
C SER A 52 5.47 -12.52 15.88
N SER A 53 4.59 -12.88 14.94
CA SER A 53 5.00 -13.21 13.58
C SER A 53 5.55 -12.01 12.80
N LEU A 54 4.98 -10.82 13.00
CA LEU A 54 5.47 -9.58 12.38
C LEU A 54 6.82 -9.15 12.97
N GLU A 55 6.96 -9.25 14.29
CA GLU A 55 8.23 -8.97 14.97
C GLU A 55 9.33 -9.93 14.51
N ALA A 56 9.01 -11.21 14.30
CA ALA A 56 9.93 -12.20 13.76
C ALA A 56 10.33 -11.90 12.30
N ASP A 57 9.37 -11.59 11.43
CA ASP A 57 9.63 -11.20 10.04
C ASP A 57 10.57 -9.96 10.00
N ILE A 58 10.28 -8.93 10.80
CA ILE A 58 11.10 -7.71 10.87
C ILE A 58 12.50 -7.98 11.43
N ALA A 59 12.61 -8.79 12.49
CA ALA A 59 13.91 -9.13 13.08
C ALA A 59 14.79 -9.94 12.12
N ALA A 60 14.19 -10.87 11.37
CA ALA A 60 14.90 -11.70 10.40
C ALA A 60 15.32 -10.91 9.16
N THR A 61 14.46 -10.03 8.66
CA THR A 61 14.69 -9.33 7.39
C THR A 61 15.42 -8.00 7.54
N LYS A 62 15.31 -7.34 8.70
CA LYS A 62 15.84 -5.98 8.98
C LYS A 62 15.53 -5.00 7.85
N PRO A 63 14.25 -4.76 7.54
CA PRO A 63 13.87 -3.96 6.39
C PRO A 63 14.06 -2.47 6.70
N SER A 64 14.34 -1.70 5.65
CA SER A 64 14.30 -0.23 5.69
C SER A 64 12.87 0.31 5.69
N HIS A 65 11.97 -0.37 4.97
CA HIS A 65 10.57 0.03 4.78
C HIS A 65 9.68 -1.20 4.76
N VAL A 66 8.45 -1.03 5.24
CA VAL A 66 7.40 -2.05 5.18
C VAL A 66 6.29 -1.57 4.25
N PHE A 67 5.82 -2.45 3.38
CA PHE A 67 4.68 -2.21 2.50
C PHE A 67 3.54 -3.14 2.89
N ASN A 68 2.40 -2.57 3.31
CA ASN A 68 1.18 -3.30 3.56
C ASN A 68 0.25 -3.23 2.35
N ALA A 69 0.29 -4.27 1.51
CA ALA A 69 -0.66 -4.47 0.42
C ALA A 69 -1.72 -5.54 0.75
N VAL A 70 -1.80 -5.98 2.01
CA VAL A 70 -2.83 -6.93 2.45
C VAL A 70 -4.14 -6.19 2.59
N GLY A 71 -5.16 -6.71 1.92
CA GLY A 71 -6.51 -6.24 2.09
C GLY A 71 -7.49 -7.34 1.73
N VAL A 72 -8.45 -7.58 2.61
CA VAL A 72 -9.68 -8.27 2.22
C VAL A 72 -10.46 -7.29 1.34
N THR A 73 -10.22 -7.37 0.04
CA THR A 73 -11.04 -6.69 -0.98
C THR A 73 -12.00 -7.66 -1.67
N SER A 74 -11.91 -8.94 -1.28
CA SER A 74 -12.64 -10.11 -1.76
C SER A 74 -12.58 -10.36 -3.27
N ARG A 75 -12.64 -11.64 -3.63
CA ARG A 75 -12.78 -12.06 -5.02
C ARG A 75 -14.20 -12.58 -5.20
N PRO A 76 -14.96 -12.12 -6.20
CA PRO A 76 -14.58 -11.17 -7.24
C PRO A 76 -14.75 -9.68 -6.87
N ASN A 77 -15.42 -9.32 -5.77
CA ASN A 77 -15.75 -7.92 -5.43
C ASN A 77 -15.86 -7.67 -3.91
N VAL A 78 -16.02 -6.41 -3.50
CA VAL A 78 -16.09 -5.96 -2.10
C VAL A 78 -17.30 -6.50 -1.32
N ASP A 79 -18.39 -6.87 -2.01
CA ASP A 79 -19.66 -7.28 -1.39
C ASP A 79 -19.52 -8.50 -0.47
N TRP A 80 -18.52 -9.35 -0.71
CA TRP A 80 -18.22 -10.49 0.17
C TRP A 80 -17.92 -10.05 1.61
N CYS A 81 -17.39 -8.83 1.81
CA CYS A 81 -17.13 -8.28 3.14
C CYS A 81 -18.42 -8.11 3.96
N GLU A 82 -19.57 -7.94 3.32
CA GLU A 82 -20.87 -7.79 4.00
C GLU A 82 -21.29 -9.06 4.74
N SER A 83 -20.91 -10.23 4.21
CA SER A 83 -21.14 -11.53 4.87
C SER A 83 -19.95 -12.01 5.71
N HIS A 84 -18.77 -11.41 5.54
CA HIS A 84 -17.52 -11.82 6.18
C HIS A 84 -16.89 -10.72 7.05
N LYS A 85 -17.73 -9.95 7.72
CA LYS A 85 -17.35 -8.78 8.54
C LYS A 85 -16.22 -9.07 9.53
N VAL A 86 -16.29 -10.20 10.24
CA VAL A 86 -15.26 -10.59 11.22
C VAL A 86 -13.90 -10.72 10.55
N LYS A 87 -13.85 -11.36 9.37
CA LYS A 87 -12.59 -11.54 8.64
C LYS A 87 -12.05 -10.20 8.12
N THR A 88 -12.93 -9.35 7.62
CA THR A 88 -12.57 -7.99 7.16
C THR A 88 -12.03 -7.15 8.31
N ILE A 89 -12.68 -7.14 9.48
CA ILE A 89 -12.24 -6.40 10.66
C ILE A 89 -10.89 -6.95 11.17
N GLN A 90 -10.75 -8.27 11.26
CA GLN A 90 -9.52 -8.90 11.75
C GLN A 90 -8.30 -8.52 10.89
N THR A 91 -8.43 -8.54 9.57
CA THR A 91 -7.30 -8.28 8.66
C THR A 91 -7.13 -6.78 8.38
N ASN A 92 -8.18 -6.08 7.92
CA ASN A 92 -8.06 -4.69 7.45
C ASN A 92 -7.99 -3.68 8.61
N VAL A 93 -8.50 -4.03 9.80
CA VAL A 93 -8.48 -3.14 10.97
C VAL A 93 -7.45 -3.62 11.97
N ALA A 94 -7.71 -4.74 12.67
CA ALA A 94 -6.86 -5.18 13.77
C ALA A 94 -5.43 -5.53 13.31
N GLY A 95 -5.32 -6.27 12.20
CA GLY A 95 -4.02 -6.63 11.64
C GLY A 95 -3.23 -5.43 11.12
N THR A 96 -3.88 -4.52 10.40
CA THR A 96 -3.23 -3.29 9.91
C THR A 96 -2.75 -2.41 11.06
N LEU A 97 -3.55 -2.24 12.11
CA LEU A 97 -3.15 -1.51 13.31
C LEU A 97 -1.99 -2.20 14.04
N THR A 98 -2.01 -3.53 14.13
CA THR A 98 -0.91 -4.31 14.74
C THR A 98 0.39 -4.10 13.97
N LEU A 99 0.36 -4.15 12.63
CA LEU A 99 1.53 -3.89 11.81
C LEU A 99 2.04 -2.46 11.96
N ALA A 100 1.14 -1.48 11.97
CA ALA A 100 1.49 -0.07 12.18
C ALA A 100 2.16 0.15 13.54
N ASP A 101 1.64 -0.48 14.58
CA ASP A 101 2.19 -0.41 15.93
C ASP A 101 3.60 -1.00 16.00
N VAL A 102 3.81 -2.21 15.45
CA VAL A 102 5.13 -2.84 15.40
C VAL A 102 6.12 -2.00 14.57
N CYS A 103 5.71 -1.47 13.42
CA CYS A 103 6.58 -0.62 12.59
C CYS A 103 6.98 0.66 13.33
N ARG A 104 6.02 1.31 14.02
CA ARG A 104 6.28 2.51 14.83
C ARG A 104 7.28 2.21 15.95
N ASP A 105 7.08 1.12 16.69
CA ASP A 105 7.95 0.73 17.81
C ASP A 105 9.39 0.41 17.35
N LYS A 106 9.56 -0.01 16.08
CA LYS A 106 10.87 -0.28 15.46
C LYS A 106 11.43 0.91 14.67
N GLY A 107 10.72 2.04 14.59
CA GLY A 107 11.13 3.20 13.81
C GLY A 107 11.16 2.97 12.29
N ILE A 108 10.34 2.06 11.77
CA ILE A 108 10.30 1.68 10.36
C ILE A 108 9.13 2.38 9.66
N VAL A 109 9.39 2.95 8.48
CA VAL A 109 8.35 3.57 7.66
C VAL A 109 7.40 2.50 7.11
N LEU A 110 6.10 2.68 7.37
CA LEU A 110 5.03 1.84 6.83
C LEU A 110 4.31 2.55 5.68
N ILE A 111 4.29 1.92 4.52
CA ILE A 111 3.47 2.30 3.37
C ILE A 111 2.22 1.44 3.40
N ASN A 112 1.07 2.04 3.70
CA ASN A 112 -0.21 1.35 3.78
C ASN A 112 -1.08 1.63 2.56
N TYR A 113 -1.37 0.60 1.76
CA TYR A 113 -2.32 0.72 0.64
C TYR A 113 -3.75 0.62 1.17
N ALA A 114 -4.47 1.74 1.12
CA ALA A 114 -5.84 1.86 1.60
C ALA A 114 -6.79 2.27 0.46
N THR A 115 -8.06 2.51 0.81
CA THR A 115 -9.09 2.91 -0.15
C THR A 115 -9.51 4.37 0.03
N GLY A 116 -9.65 5.08 -1.09
CA GLY A 116 -10.31 6.39 -1.14
C GLY A 116 -11.84 6.29 -1.22
N CYS A 117 -12.41 5.09 -1.38
CA CYS A 117 -13.84 4.84 -1.51
C CYS A 117 -14.58 4.87 -0.15
N ILE A 118 -14.13 5.72 0.78
CA ILE A 118 -14.79 5.98 2.07
C ILE A 118 -15.65 7.24 2.03
N PHE A 119 -15.61 7.95 0.90
CA PHE A 119 -16.39 9.14 0.64
C PHE A 119 -17.52 8.81 -0.33
N LYS A 120 -18.68 9.40 -0.10
CA LYS A 120 -19.72 9.55 -1.11
C LYS A 120 -19.81 11.03 -1.47
N TYR A 121 -20.07 11.33 -2.73
CA TYR A 121 -20.46 12.68 -3.10
C TYR A 121 -21.85 12.96 -2.52
N ASP A 122 -21.98 14.07 -1.81
CA ASP A 122 -23.26 14.73 -1.60
C ASP A 122 -23.21 16.13 -2.23
N SER A 123 -24.36 16.77 -2.38
CA SER A 123 -24.47 18.08 -3.02
C SER A 123 -23.71 19.20 -2.29
N GLU A 124 -23.26 18.97 -1.05
CA GLU A 124 -22.61 19.96 -0.18
C GLU A 124 -21.10 19.69 -0.02
N PHE A 125 -20.65 18.44 -0.19
CA PHE A 125 -19.26 18.02 -0.06
C PHE A 125 -18.54 18.02 -1.41
N ARG A 126 -17.76 19.08 -1.63
CA ARG A 126 -16.72 19.11 -2.66
C ARG A 126 -15.44 18.54 -2.06
N ILE A 127 -14.89 17.47 -2.65
CA ILE A 127 -13.55 16.99 -2.28
C ILE A 127 -12.55 18.10 -2.64
N ILE A 128 -11.92 18.68 -1.62
CA ILE A 128 -10.88 19.69 -1.80
C ILE A 128 -9.54 18.96 -1.81
N HIS A 129 -8.92 18.83 -2.98
CA HIS A 129 -7.50 18.48 -3.04
C HIS A 129 -6.67 19.72 -2.65
N LEU A 130 -5.85 19.58 -1.61
CA LEU A 130 -4.78 20.54 -1.34
C LEU A 130 -3.61 20.20 -2.25
N ASP A 131 -3.24 21.14 -3.13
CA ASP A 131 -2.01 21.05 -3.91
C ASP A 131 -0.82 21.34 -2.97
N PRO A 132 0.02 20.33 -2.64
CA PRO A 132 1.08 20.48 -1.65
C PRO A 132 2.22 21.39 -2.13
N VAL A 133 2.27 21.74 -3.42
CA VAL A 133 3.34 22.56 -4.00
C VAL A 133 2.95 24.04 -4.02
N SER A 134 1.68 24.37 -4.24
CA SER A 134 1.24 25.76 -4.39
C SER A 134 0.48 26.32 -3.19
N GLY A 135 0.04 25.46 -2.24
CA GLY A 135 -0.82 25.89 -1.12
C GLY A 135 -2.18 26.44 -1.56
N THR A 136 -2.49 26.42 -2.86
CA THR A 136 -3.74 26.93 -3.40
C THR A 136 -4.76 25.81 -3.52
N ARG A 137 -6.01 26.09 -3.13
CA ARG A 137 -7.15 25.20 -3.42
C ARG A 137 -7.39 25.21 -4.92
N ARG A 138 -6.79 24.28 -5.67
CA ARG A 138 -7.13 24.11 -7.07
C ARG A 138 -8.48 23.43 -7.20
N ARG A 139 -9.37 24.04 -7.97
CA ARG A 139 -10.63 23.44 -8.42
C ARG A 139 -10.30 22.46 -9.55
N THR A 140 -10.12 21.18 -9.24
CA THR A 140 -10.08 20.17 -10.31
C THR A 140 -11.52 19.95 -10.80
N PRO A 141 -11.82 20.09 -12.10
CA PRO A 141 -13.12 19.72 -12.62
C PRO A 141 -13.36 18.23 -12.40
N LEU A 142 -14.64 17.84 -12.24
CA LEU A 142 -15.10 16.48 -12.01
C LEU A 142 -14.37 15.47 -12.90
N ILE A 143 -13.42 14.72 -12.33
CA ILE A 143 -13.04 13.43 -12.88
C ILE A 143 -14.12 12.48 -12.39
N SER A 144 -15.12 12.24 -13.24
CA SER A 144 -16.05 11.15 -12.99
C SER A 144 -15.26 9.85 -12.79
N LEU A 145 -15.56 9.12 -11.71
CA LEU A 145 -15.05 7.77 -11.44
C LEU A 145 -15.36 6.78 -12.59
N ASP A 146 -16.25 7.14 -13.52
CA ASP A 146 -16.56 6.37 -14.73
C ASP A 146 -15.33 6.13 -15.64
N HIS A 147 -14.25 6.91 -15.50
CA HIS A 147 -13.02 6.71 -16.27
C HIS A 147 -12.02 5.74 -15.64
N PHE A 148 -12.15 5.40 -14.35
CA PHE A 148 -11.19 4.55 -13.62
C PHE A 148 -11.75 3.19 -13.20
N ILE A 149 -13.07 3.02 -13.22
CA ILE A 149 -13.71 1.71 -13.05
C ILE A 149 -13.91 1.14 -14.46
N PRO A 150 -13.14 0.11 -14.90
CA PRO A 150 -13.48 -0.58 -16.13
C PRO A 150 -14.91 -1.10 -15.99
N ARG A 151 -15.81 -0.66 -16.89
CA ARG A 151 -17.19 -1.16 -16.92
C ARG A 151 -17.13 -2.69 -16.94
N PRO A 152 -17.90 -3.40 -16.10
CA PRO A 152 -17.96 -4.85 -16.18
C PRO A 152 -18.33 -5.22 -17.63
N ARG A 153 -17.49 -6.03 -18.28
CA ARG A 153 -17.85 -6.62 -19.57
C ARG A 153 -19.14 -7.42 -19.34
N PRO A 154 -20.20 -7.21 -20.14
CA PRO A 154 -21.40 -8.01 -20.03
C PRO A 154 -21.02 -9.48 -20.23
N TRP A 155 -21.42 -10.32 -19.29
CA TRP A 155 -21.33 -11.77 -19.41
C TRP A 155 -22.34 -12.22 -20.48
N TYR A 156 -21.85 -12.44 -21.69
CA TYR A 156 -22.45 -13.38 -22.64
C TYR A 156 -21.52 -14.59 -22.73
#